data_AF-A0A060CD06-F1
#
_entry.id   AF-A0A060CD06-F1
#
_cell.length_a   1.000
_cell.length_b   1.000
_cell.length_c   1.000
_cell.angle_alpha   90.00
_cell.angle_beta   90.00
_cell.angle_gamma   90.00
#
_symmetry.space_group_name_H-M   'P 1'
#
loop_
_entity.id
_entity.type
_entity.pdbx_description
1 polymer ?
#
loop_
_entity_poly.entity_id
_entity_poly.type
_entity_poly.pdbx_seq_one_letter_code
_entity_poly.pdbx_strand_id
1 'polypeptide(L)'
;YCPHHPQGTVKEFRQTCDCRKPHPGMLISARDYLYIDMAASYMVGDKVEDMQAAQAAGSGHKSISAHRQACHPGSRKRCGFGC
;
A
#
# COMPACT_ATOMS: atom_id res chain seq x y z
N TYR A 1 -4.42 8.07 -1.02
CA TYR A 1 -4.73 8.91 0.17
C TYR A 1 -6.22 8.73 0.50
N CYS A 2 -6.62 8.05 1.60
CA CYS A 2 -8.04 7.97 2.05
C CYS A 2 -8.19 8.99 3.21
N PRO A 3 -9.05 10.01 3.11
CA PRO A 3 -9.32 10.93 4.23
C PRO A 3 -10.12 10.24 5.34
N HIS A 4 -10.60 9.01 5.12
CA HIS A 4 -11.50 8.32 6.01
C HIS A 4 -10.81 7.52 7.13
N HIS A 5 -10.07 8.22 7.99
CA HIS A 5 -9.51 7.58 9.17
C HIS A 5 -10.60 7.42 10.24
N PRO A 6 -10.74 6.24 10.88
CA PRO A 6 -11.72 6.03 11.96
C PRO A 6 -11.43 6.89 13.20
N GLN A 7 -10.19 7.38 13.35
CA GLN A 7 -9.83 8.44 14.32
C GLN A 7 -9.72 9.83 13.68
N GLY A 8 -10.30 10.05 12.50
CA GLY A 8 -10.35 11.35 11.86
C GLY A 8 -11.03 12.37 12.77
N THR A 9 -10.47 13.56 12.86
CA THR A 9 -11.00 14.70 13.63
C THR A 9 -12.29 15.25 13.00
N VAL A 10 -12.47 15.06 11.69
CA VAL A 10 -13.67 15.48 10.96
C VAL A 10 -14.70 14.34 10.95
N LYS A 11 -15.86 14.57 11.57
CA LYS A 11 -16.93 13.58 11.76
C LYS A 11 -17.46 12.99 10.44
N GLU A 12 -17.47 13.79 9.37
CA GLU A 12 -17.95 13.41 8.03
C GLU A 12 -17.03 12.40 7.34
N PHE A 13 -15.74 12.42 7.64
CA PHE A 13 -14.79 11.47 7.08
C PHE A 13 -14.54 10.26 8.01
N ARG A 14 -15.19 10.19 9.18
CA ARG A 14 -15.02 9.09 10.12
C ARG A 14 -15.86 7.88 9.71
N GLN A 15 -15.48 7.26 8.60
CA GLN A 15 -16.16 6.09 8.05
C GLN A 15 -15.19 4.94 7.81
N THR A 16 -15.68 3.71 7.93
CA THR A 16 -14.96 2.51 7.50
C THR A 16 -14.94 2.51 5.97
N CYS A 17 -13.84 2.97 5.35
CA CYS A 17 -13.66 2.96 3.89
C CYS A 17 -12.95 1.67 3.43
N ASP A 18 -13.50 0.98 2.43
CA ASP A 18 -12.76 -0.04 1.65
C ASP A 18 -11.67 0.60 0.77
N CYS A 19 -11.54 1.93 0.83
CA CYS A 19 -10.54 2.71 0.11
C CYS A 19 -9.18 2.74 0.85
N ARG A 20 -9.08 2.17 2.06
CA ARG A 20 -7.82 2.09 2.80
C ARG A 20 -7.15 0.74 2.53
N LYS A 21 -5.88 0.79 2.12
CA LYS A 21 -5.00 -0.38 2.04
C LYS A 21 -5.06 -1.16 3.37
N PRO A 22 -5.22 -2.49 3.34
CA PRO A 22 -4.90 -3.38 2.21
C PRO A 22 -6.02 -3.60 1.19
N HIS A 23 -7.19 -2.97 1.34
CA HIS A 23 -8.27 -3.14 0.38
C HIS A 23 -7.95 -2.50 -0.98
N PRO A 24 -8.29 -3.16 -2.10
CA PRO A 24 -7.99 -2.68 -3.45
C PRO A 24 -8.96 -1.61 -3.94
N GLY A 25 -9.93 -1.17 -3.13
CA GLY A 25 -11.04 -0.33 -3.58
C GLY A 25 -10.59 0.90 -4.35
N MET A 26 -9.52 1.57 -3.88
CA MET A 26 -8.95 2.73 -4.57
C MET A 26 -8.35 2.38 -5.94
N LEU A 27 -7.69 1.23 -6.07
CA LEU A 27 -7.10 0.78 -7.33
C LEU A 27 -8.16 0.33 -8.34
N ILE A 28 -9.21 -0.34 -7.87
CA ILE A 28 -10.35 -0.73 -8.71
C ILE A 28 -11.11 0.50 -9.21
N SER A 29 -11.38 1.47 -8.33
CA SER A 29 -12.00 2.73 -8.75
C SER A 29 -11.12 3.49 -9.75
N ALA A 30 -9.79 3.50 -9.57
CA ALA A 30 -8.88 4.10 -10.54
C ALA A 30 -8.89 3.38 -11.89
N ARG A 31 -8.94 2.04 -11.89
CA ARG A 31 -9.12 1.22 -13.09
C ARG A 31 -10.37 1.63 -13.85
N ASP A 32 -11.52 1.70 -13.17
CA ASP A 32 -12.81 1.96 -13.79
C ASP A 32 -12.95 3.42 -14.26
N TYR A 33 -12.35 4.37 -13.52
CA TYR A 33 -12.40 5.80 -13.87
C TYR A 33 -11.45 6.17 -15.02
N LEU A 34 -10.25 5.58 -15.05
CA LEU A 34 -9.21 5.89 -16.03
C LEU A 34 -9.08 4.84 -17.14
N TYR A 35 -9.91 3.79 -17.11
CA TYR A 35 -9.86 2.66 -18.05
C TYR A 35 -8.48 2.03 -18.17
N ILE A 36 -7.79 1.87 -17.03
CA ILE A 36 -6.44 1.33 -16.97
C ILE A 36 -6.47 -0.19 -17.04
N ASP A 37 -5.60 -0.80 -17.84
CA ASP A 37 -5.35 -2.23 -17.75
C ASP A 37 -4.42 -2.53 -16.57
N MET A 38 -4.98 -3.08 -15.49
CA MET A 38 -4.22 -3.43 -14.29
C MET A 38 -3.17 -4.50 -14.56
N ALA A 39 -3.43 -5.44 -15.48
CA ALA A 39 -2.49 -6.51 -15.80
C ALA A 39 -1.25 -5.96 -16.53
N ALA A 40 -1.41 -4.92 -17.36
CA ALA A 40 -0.32 -4.22 -18.00
C ALA A 40 0.34 -3.14 -17.12
N SER A 41 -0.18 -2.90 -15.92
CA SER A 41 0.26 -1.80 -15.05
C SER A 41 1.34 -2.20 -14.03
N TYR A 42 2.14 -1.22 -13.65
CA TYR A 42 3.17 -1.31 -12.61
C TYR A 42 2.69 -0.62 -11.34
N MET A 43 2.58 -1.37 -10.25
CA MET A 43 2.30 -0.83 -8.93
C MET A 43 3.60 -0.71 -8.13
N VAL A 44 3.91 0.51 -7.68
CA VAL A 44 5.08 0.80 -6.85
C VAL A 44 4.58 1.28 -5.48
N GLY A 45 5.07 0.68 -4.40
CA GLY A 45 4.71 1.06 -3.03
C GLY A 45 5.90 0.98 -2.07
N ASP A 46 5.84 1.67 -0.95
CA ASP A 46 6.85 1.64 0.11
C ASP A 46 6.52 0.63 1.21
N LYS A 47 5.25 0.17 1.28
CA LYS A 47 4.76 -0.71 2.34
C LYS A 47 4.23 -2.04 1.80
N VAL A 48 4.14 -3.01 2.69
CA VAL A 48 3.63 -4.35 2.36
C VAL A 48 2.13 -4.29 2.03
N GLU A 49 1.37 -3.39 2.66
CA GLU A 49 -0.05 -3.21 2.40
C GLU A 49 -0.32 -2.68 0.98
N ASP A 50 0.64 -2.01 0.34
CA ASP A 50 0.56 -1.64 -1.09
C ASP A 50 0.59 -2.87 -1.98
N MET A 51 1.45 -3.83 -1.66
CA MET A 51 1.56 -5.07 -2.44
C MET A 51 0.31 -5.94 -2.29
N GLN A 52 -0.29 -5.96 -1.10
CA GLN A 52 -1.56 -6.65 -0.85
C GLN A 52 -2.71 -6.01 -1.65
N ALA A 53 -2.82 -4.69 -1.64
CA ALA A 53 -3.81 -3.99 -2.45
C ALA A 53 -3.58 -4.20 -3.96
N ALA A 54 -2.33 -4.15 -4.41
CA ALA A 54 -1.94 -4.41 -5.80
C ALA A 54 -2.32 -5.82 -6.26
N GLN A 55 -2.08 -6.81 -5.40
CA GLN A 55 -2.43 -8.20 -5.66
C GLN A 55 -3.95 -8.37 -5.76
N ALA A 56 -4.69 -7.80 -4.81
CA ALA A 56 -6.15 -7.85 -4.81
C ALA A 56 -6.78 -7.08 -5.99
N ALA A 57 -6.11 -6.05 -6.51
CA ALA A 57 -6.53 -5.30 -7.68
C ALA A 57 -6.15 -5.94 -9.02
N GLY A 58 -5.34 -7.01 -9.02
CA GLY A 58 -4.89 -7.69 -10.23
C GLY A 58 -3.73 -7.02 -10.96
N SER A 59 -2.89 -6.24 -10.27
CA SER A 59 -1.71 -5.62 -10.88
C SER A 59 -0.71 -6.66 -11.36
N GLY A 60 -0.33 -6.60 -12.64
CA GLY A 60 0.62 -7.54 -13.25
C GLY A 60 2.02 -7.40 -12.66
N HIS A 61 2.50 -6.17 -12.50
CA HIS A 61 3.81 -5.89 -11.94
C HIS A 61 3.71 -5.14 -10.61
N LYS A 62 4.47 -5.59 -9.60
CA LYS A 62 4.42 -5.10 -8.22
C LYS A 62 5.85 -4.90 -7.71
N SER A 63 6.21 -3.69 -7.31
CA SER A 63 7.52 -3.40 -6.73
C SER A 63 7.36 -2.71 -5.37
N ILE A 64 8.13 -3.19 -4.39
CA ILE A 64 8.23 -2.55 -3.08
C ILE A 64 9.56 -1.82 -2.96
N SER A 65 9.50 -0.52 -2.73
CA SER A 65 10.67 0.31 -2.46
C SER A 65 11.02 0.22 -0.98
N ALA A 66 11.81 -0.78 -0.60
CA ALA A 66 12.36 -0.86 0.74
C ALA A 66 13.51 0.16 0.87
N HIS A 67 13.29 1.23 1.64
CA HIS A 67 14.41 2.06 2.09
C HIS A 67 15.25 1.20 3.04
N ARG A 68 16.42 0.76 2.59
CA ARG A 68 17.40 0.08 3.44
C ARG A 68 17.81 1.07 4.52
N GLN A 69 17.23 0.96 5.72
CA GLN A 69 17.81 1.59 6.89
C GLN A 69 19.20 0.97 7.04
N ALA A 70 20.24 1.76 6.77
CA ALA A 70 21.60 1.34 7.00
C ALA A 70 21.68 0.89 8.47
N CYS A 71 22.17 -0.34 8.71
CA CYS A 71 22.52 -0.77 10.06
C CYS A 71 23.48 0.27 10.63
N HIS A 72 23.01 1.10 11.57
CA HIS A 72 23.89 1.93 12.36
C HIS A 72 24.75 1.02 13.24
N PRO A 73 26.09 1.13 13.20
CA PRO A 73 27.01 0.21 13.88
C PRO A 73 26.96 0.26 15.43
N GLY A 74 25.95 0.89 16.03
CA GLY A 74 25.84 1.10 17.48
C GLY A 74 24.58 0.55 18.15
N SER A 75 23.61 -0.01 17.43
CA SER A 75 22.39 -0.52 18.07
C SER A 75 22.35 -2.05 18.04
N ARG A 76 22.45 -2.65 19.23
CA ARG A 76 22.42 -4.10 19.50
C ARG A 76 21.03 -4.71 19.25
N LYS A 77 20.35 -4.32 18.16
CA LYS A 77 19.10 -4.92 17.69
C LYS A 77 19.48 -5.94 16.64
N ARG A 78 19.60 -7.19 17.10
CA ARG A 78 19.86 -8.40 16.35
C ARG A 78 19.00 -8.41 15.07
N CYS A 79 19.58 -8.05 13.93
CA CYS A 79 18.95 -8.21 12.62
C CYS A 79 18.98 -9.70 12.31
N GLY A 80 17.95 -10.41 12.78
CA GLY A 80 17.66 -11.76 12.36
C GLY A 80 16.84 -11.75 11.07
N PHE A 81 17.34 -12.51 10.10
CA PHE A 81 16.75 -13.15 8.90
C PHE A 81 17.83 -13.04 7.81
N GLY A 82 18.77 -13.97 7.67
CA GLY A 82 18.60 -15.42 7.77
C GLY A 82 18.19 -15.97 6.41
N CYS A 83 19.12 -15.88 5.45
CA CYS A 83 19.30 -16.67 4.22
C CYS A 83 20.78 -16.53 3.87
#